data_AF-A0A6I1GJN2-F1
#
_entry.id   AF-A0A6I1GJN2-F1
#
_cell.length_a   1.000
_cell.length_b   1.000
_cell.length_c   1.000
_cell.angle_alpha   90.00
_cell.angle_beta   90.00
_cell.angle_gamma   90.00
#
_symmetry.space_group_name_H-M   'P 1'
#
loop_
_entity.id
_entity.type
_entity.pdbx_description
1 polymer ?
#
loop_
_entity_poly.entity_id
_entity_poly.type
_entity_poly.pdbx_seq_one_letter_code
_entity_poly.pdbx_strand_id
1 'polypeptide(L)'
;MKVCLVSSSGGHLTHLIMLKPFWSKHNRFWVTFDKEDANSALQGEKVYHCFFPTNRNIPNLFRNTVLAWKVLRRERPDLIISSGAAIAVPFFWLGKLFGAKTVYLEVFDRIDKPTLTGRLVTPVTDRFIVEWEEMLNVYPKAINLGSVF
;
A
#
# COMPACT_ATOMS: atom_id res chain seq x y z
N MET A 1 1.43 -10.40 -14.92
CA MET A 1 1.20 -10.31 -13.46
C MET A 1 -0.02 -9.45 -13.18
N LYS A 2 -0.69 -9.71 -12.06
CA LYS A 2 -1.78 -8.90 -11.53
C LYS A 2 -1.34 -8.16 -10.28
N VAL A 3 -1.53 -6.84 -10.26
CA VAL A 3 -1.03 -5.95 -9.22
C VAL A 3 -2.18 -5.37 -8.40
N CYS A 4 -2.07 -5.45 -7.08
CA CYS A 4 -2.93 -4.75 -6.14
C CYS A 4 -2.21 -3.48 -5.66
N LEU A 5 -2.78 -2.32 -5.92
CA LEU A 5 -2.28 -1.03 -5.42
C LEU A 5 -3.17 -0.59 -4.26
N VAL A 6 -2.63 -0.59 -3.03
CA VAL A 6 -3.41 -0.27 -1.82
C VAL A 6 -2.85 0.95 -1.10
N SER A 7 -3.69 1.93 -0.84
CA SER A 7 -3.30 3.20 -0.24
C SER A 7 -4.51 3.91 0.39
N SER A 8 -4.28 4.94 1.21
CA SER A 8 -5.28 5.99 1.42
C SER A 8 -5.37 6.94 0.22
N SER A 9 -6.32 7.89 0.26
CA SER A 9 -6.33 9.04 -0.67
C SER A 9 -5.19 10.05 -0.38
N GLY A 10 -5.13 11.16 -1.13
CA GLY A 10 -4.12 12.20 -0.97
C GLY A 10 -2.69 11.75 -1.32
N GLY A 11 -1.68 12.24 -0.58
CA GLY A 11 -0.26 12.04 -0.92
C GLY A 11 0.17 10.59 -1.09
N HIS A 12 -0.37 9.66 -0.29
CA HIS A 12 -0.04 8.24 -0.46
C HIS A 12 -0.54 7.71 -1.82
N LEU A 13 -1.74 8.10 -2.26
CA LEU A 13 -2.25 7.75 -3.58
C LEU A 13 -1.38 8.36 -4.67
N THR A 14 -0.97 9.62 -4.52
CA THR A 14 -0.08 10.30 -5.46
C THR A 14 1.22 9.53 -5.68
N HIS A 15 1.86 9.00 -4.63
CA HIS A 15 3.09 8.19 -4.77
C HIS A 15 2.84 6.95 -5.62
N LEU A 16 1.73 6.24 -5.42
CA LEU A 16 1.42 5.06 -6.24
C LEU A 16 1.07 5.44 -7.68
N ILE A 17 0.43 6.58 -7.90
CA ILE A 17 0.16 7.09 -9.25
C ILE A 17 1.47 7.40 -9.99
N MET A 18 2.48 7.94 -9.31
CA MET A 18 3.80 8.20 -9.92
C MET A 18 4.47 6.92 -10.46
N LEU A 19 4.13 5.75 -9.91
CA LEU A 19 4.57 4.45 -10.43
C LEU A 19 3.87 4.03 -11.75
N LYS A 20 3.13 4.93 -12.43
CA LYS A 20 2.41 4.68 -13.68
C LYS A 20 3.24 4.02 -14.77
N PRO A 21 4.50 4.39 -15.02
CA PRO A 21 5.33 3.71 -16.02
C PRO A 21 5.52 2.21 -15.77
N PHE A 22 5.35 1.77 -14.51
CA PHE A 22 5.36 0.36 -14.11
C PHE A 22 3.95 -0.25 -14.16
N TRP A 23 3.01 0.26 -13.36
CA TRP A 23 1.74 -0.45 -13.17
C TRP A 23 0.84 -0.44 -14.40
N SER A 24 0.99 0.53 -15.32
CA SER A 24 0.17 0.60 -16.54
C SER A 24 0.38 -0.60 -17.47
N LYS A 25 1.53 -1.27 -17.38
CA LYS A 25 1.90 -2.45 -18.18
C LYS A 25 1.30 -3.74 -17.63
N HIS A 26 0.54 -3.67 -16.54
CA HIS A 26 0.03 -4.82 -15.83
C HIS A 26 -1.49 -4.74 -15.62
N ASN A 27 -2.11 -5.92 -15.48
CA ASN A 27 -3.47 -6.00 -14.98
C ASN A 27 -3.46 -5.55 -13.52
N ARG A 28 -4.38 -4.68 -13.14
CA ARG A 28 -4.32 -4.01 -11.84
C ARG A 28 -5.70 -3.72 -11.27
N PHE A 29 -5.71 -3.54 -9.96
CA PHE A 29 -6.84 -2.97 -9.27
C PHE A 29 -6.33 -2.17 -8.07
N TRP A 30 -7.17 -1.25 -7.63
CA TRP A 30 -6.86 -0.31 -6.58
C TRP A 30 -7.73 -0.57 -5.36
N VAL A 31 -7.18 -0.29 -4.19
CA VAL A 31 -7.91 -0.24 -2.94
C VAL A 31 -7.60 1.10 -2.28
N THR A 32 -8.61 1.96 -2.16
CA THR A 32 -8.44 3.31 -1.61
C THR A 32 -9.73 3.83 -0.97
N PHE A 33 -9.68 5.02 -0.36
CA PHE A 33 -10.85 5.66 0.23
C PHE A 33 -11.83 6.11 -0.84
N ASP A 34 -13.13 6.05 -0.53
CA ASP A 34 -14.17 6.67 -1.35
C ASP A 34 -14.18 8.18 -1.10
N LYS A 35 -13.34 8.90 -1.84
CA LYS A 35 -13.22 10.36 -1.80
C LYS A 35 -13.07 10.90 -3.21
N GLU A 36 -13.54 12.12 -3.41
CA GLU A 36 -13.55 12.78 -4.72
C GLU A 36 -12.15 12.88 -5.36
N ASP A 37 -11.11 13.20 -4.56
CA ASP A 37 -9.72 13.25 -5.02
C ASP A 37 -9.25 11.90 -5.59
N ALA A 38 -9.53 10.81 -4.86
CA ALA A 38 -9.17 9.47 -5.29
C ALA A 38 -9.99 8.99 -6.49
N ASN A 39 -11.30 9.27 -6.49
CA ASN A 39 -12.23 8.83 -7.53
C ASN A 39 -11.93 9.51 -8.87
N SER A 40 -11.60 10.81 -8.83
CA SER A 40 -11.17 11.57 -10.01
C SER A 40 -9.83 11.06 -10.54
N ALA A 41 -8.83 10.90 -9.65
CA ALA A 41 -7.49 10.46 -10.05
C ALA A 41 -7.44 9.03 -10.62
N LEU A 42 -8.39 8.17 -10.23
CA LEU A 42 -8.48 6.76 -10.65
C LEU A 42 -9.64 6.50 -11.61
N GLN A 43 -10.11 7.53 -12.33
CA GLN A 43 -11.20 7.36 -13.29
C GLN A 43 -10.85 6.31 -14.35
N GLY A 44 -11.75 5.35 -14.57
CA GLY A 44 -11.57 4.25 -15.51
C GLY A 44 -10.74 3.07 -14.98
N GLU A 45 -10.21 3.16 -13.76
CA GLU A 45 -9.53 2.05 -13.10
C GLU A 45 -10.52 1.17 -12.32
N LYS A 46 -10.12 -0.08 -12.05
CA LYS A 46 -10.87 -0.97 -11.17
C LYS A 46 -10.55 -0.65 -9.72
N VAL A 47 -11.51 -0.09 -8.98
CA VAL A 47 -11.31 0.36 -7.59
C VAL A 47 -12.22 -0.39 -6.62
N TYR A 48 -11.66 -0.77 -5.46
CA TYR A 48 -12.41 -1.23 -4.30
C TYR A 48 -12.29 -0.20 -3.18
N HIS A 49 -13.42 0.34 -2.72
CA HIS A 49 -13.39 1.32 -1.65
C HIS A 49 -13.23 0.65 -0.28
N CYS A 50 -12.28 1.16 0.50
CA CYS A 50 -12.04 0.74 1.87
C CYS A 50 -12.60 1.74 2.89
N PHE A 51 -12.79 1.27 4.12
CA PHE A 51 -13.42 2.05 5.19
C PHE A 51 -12.40 2.98 5.85
N PHE A 52 -12.78 4.25 6.02
CA PHE A 52 -12.00 5.28 6.69
C PHE A 52 -12.84 5.98 7.78
N PRO A 53 -12.23 6.64 8.78
CA PRO A 53 -10.80 6.79 9.02
C PRO A 53 -10.15 5.47 9.46
N THR A 54 -8.89 5.27 9.10
CA THR A 54 -8.12 4.06 9.44
C THR A 54 -7.19 4.26 10.63
N ASN A 55 -6.88 5.51 10.99
CA ASN A 55 -5.99 5.84 12.10
C ASN A 55 -6.67 5.57 13.44
N ARG A 56 -6.06 4.69 14.25
CA ARG A 56 -6.52 4.31 15.61
C ARG A 56 -8.00 3.88 15.65
N ASN A 57 -8.52 3.33 14.54
CA ASN A 57 -9.91 2.93 14.42
C ASN A 57 -10.02 1.41 14.26
N ILE A 58 -10.20 0.71 15.39
CA ILE A 58 -10.30 -0.75 15.44
C ILE A 58 -11.51 -1.29 14.66
N PRO A 59 -12.72 -0.69 14.74
CA PRO A 59 -13.86 -1.13 13.92
C PRO A 59 -13.55 -1.13 12.43
N ASN A 60 -12.93 -0.06 11.92
CA ASN A 60 -12.56 0.01 10.50
C ASN A 60 -11.42 -0.93 10.14
N LEU A 61 -10.47 -1.20 11.06
CA LEU A 61 -9.47 -2.26 10.85
C LEU A 61 -10.13 -3.62 10.61
N PHE A 62 -11.14 -3.98 11.41
CA PHE A 62 -11.87 -5.24 11.22
C PHE A 62 -12.62 -5.25 9.87
N ARG A 63 -13.39 -4.19 9.57
CA ARG A 63 -14.12 -4.08 8.29
C ARG A 63 -13.18 -4.17 7.09
N ASN A 64 -12.03 -3.53 7.18
CA ASN A 64 -11.00 -3.56 6.14
C ASN A 64 -10.29 -4.91 6.06
N THR A 65 -10.18 -5.66 7.16
CA THR A 65 -9.66 -7.04 7.14
C THR A 65 -10.63 -7.96 6.40
N VAL A 66 -11.93 -7.85 6.66
CA VAL A 66 -12.96 -8.59 5.92
C VAL A 66 -12.98 -8.21 4.43
N LEU A 67 -12.84 -6.92 4.13
CA LEU A 67 -12.71 -6.44 2.76
C LEU A 67 -11.47 -7.04 2.07
N ALA A 68 -10.31 -6.95 2.71
CA ALA A 68 -9.05 -7.49 2.20
C ALA A 68 -9.18 -8.99 1.90
N TRP A 69 -9.74 -9.77 2.82
CA TRP A 69 -10.01 -11.19 2.61
C TRP A 69 -10.84 -11.44 1.35
N LYS A 70 -11.98 -10.75 1.21
CA LYS A 70 -12.90 -10.92 0.07
C LYS A 70 -12.24 -10.52 -1.25
N VAL A 71 -11.57 -9.37 -1.28
CA VAL A 71 -10.91 -8.83 -2.48
C VAL A 71 -9.75 -9.71 -2.89
N LEU A 72 -8.85 -10.07 -1.96
CA LEU A 72 -7.68 -10.90 -2.28
C LEU A 72 -8.08 -12.31 -2.73
N ARG A 73 -9.08 -12.92 -2.11
CA ARG A 73 -9.58 -14.24 -2.53
C ARG A 73 -10.18 -14.21 -3.94
N ARG A 74 -10.89 -13.12 -4.28
CA ARG A 74 -11.51 -12.92 -5.60
C ARG A 74 -10.47 -12.59 -6.67
N GLU A 75 -9.60 -11.63 -6.38
CA GLU A 75 -8.71 -11.05 -7.38
C GLU A 75 -7.40 -11.81 -7.53
N ARG A 76 -6.90 -12.45 -6.47
CA ARG A 76 -5.64 -13.22 -6.43
C ARG A 76 -4.46 -12.48 -7.09
N PRO A 77 -4.03 -11.32 -6.54
CA PRO A 77 -2.89 -10.60 -7.09
C PRO A 77 -1.59 -11.39 -6.90
N ASP A 78 -0.67 -11.25 -7.86
CA ASP A 78 0.70 -11.75 -7.75
C ASP A 78 1.56 -10.83 -6.88
N LEU A 79 1.22 -9.53 -6.87
CA LEU A 79 1.99 -8.46 -6.24
C LEU A 79 1.06 -7.45 -5.56
N ILE A 80 1.39 -7.07 -4.33
CA ILE A 80 0.75 -5.97 -3.60
C ILE A 80 1.77 -4.87 -3.38
N ILE A 81 1.41 -3.65 -3.77
CA ILE A 81 2.23 -2.45 -3.57
C ILE A 81 1.43 -1.47 -2.72
N SER A 82 2.08 -0.90 -1.70
CA SER A 82 1.50 0.17 -0.89
C SER A 82 2.52 1.24 -0.58
N SER A 83 2.07 2.49 -0.57
CA SER A 83 2.80 3.67 -0.07
C SER A 83 2.37 4.05 1.36
N GLY A 84 1.73 3.13 2.09
CA GLY A 84 1.38 3.32 3.50
C GLY A 84 -0.12 3.31 3.82
N ALA A 85 -0.45 4.05 4.88
CA ALA A 85 -1.74 4.07 5.58
C ALA A 85 -2.13 2.74 6.23
N ALA A 86 -2.94 2.81 7.30
CA ALA A 86 -3.29 1.63 8.09
C ALA A 86 -4.09 0.55 7.30
N ILE A 87 -4.61 0.87 6.11
CA ILE A 87 -5.24 -0.10 5.20
C ILE A 87 -4.25 -1.13 4.63
N ALA A 88 -2.96 -0.78 4.53
CA ALA A 88 -1.93 -1.69 4.02
C ALA A 88 -1.79 -2.94 4.91
N VAL A 89 -1.96 -2.79 6.23
CA VAL A 89 -1.77 -3.86 7.22
C VAL A 89 -2.57 -5.12 6.87
N PRO A 90 -3.92 -5.11 6.81
CA PRO A 90 -4.67 -6.32 6.48
C PRO A 90 -4.35 -6.87 5.08
N PHE A 91 -4.08 -6.01 4.10
CA PHE A 91 -3.77 -6.44 2.74
C PHE A 91 -2.43 -7.16 2.64
N PHE A 92 -1.41 -6.69 3.36
CA PHE A 92 -0.08 -7.30 3.33
C PHE A 92 -0.08 -8.65 4.02
N TRP A 93 -0.63 -8.72 5.23
CA TRP A 93 -0.68 -9.98 6.00
C TRP A 93 -1.50 -11.06 5.28
N LEU A 94 -2.70 -10.72 4.80
CA LEU A 94 -3.53 -11.67 4.07
C LEU A 94 -2.99 -11.97 2.68
N GLY A 95 -2.43 -10.97 2.00
CA GLY A 95 -1.79 -11.16 0.70
C GLY A 95 -0.64 -12.14 0.77
N LYS A 96 0.19 -12.03 1.80
CA LYS A 96 1.29 -12.96 2.07
C LYS A 96 0.81 -14.37 2.30
N LEU A 97 -0.27 -14.53 3.08
CA LEU A 97 -0.93 -15.83 3.30
C LEU A 97 -1.45 -16.45 1.99
N PHE A 98 -1.91 -15.62 1.06
CA PHE A 98 -2.36 -16.05 -0.27
C PHE A 98 -1.22 -16.16 -1.30
N GLY A 99 0.04 -16.01 -0.90
CA GLY A 99 1.22 -16.19 -1.75
C GLY A 99 1.62 -14.97 -2.58
N ALA A 100 0.98 -13.82 -2.40
CA ALA A 100 1.37 -12.60 -3.10
C ALA A 100 2.73 -12.08 -2.61
N LYS A 101 3.51 -11.51 -3.52
CA LYS A 101 4.69 -10.70 -3.17
C LYS A 101 4.25 -9.33 -2.65
N THR A 102 5.01 -8.77 -1.72
CA THR A 102 4.65 -7.50 -1.05
C THR A 102 5.78 -6.48 -1.16
N VAL A 103 5.45 -5.29 -1.65
CA VAL A 103 6.36 -4.15 -1.77
C VAL A 103 5.76 -2.98 -1.00
N TYR A 104 6.46 -2.53 0.03
CA TYR A 104 6.06 -1.36 0.80
C TYR A 104 6.99 -0.20 0.47
N LEU A 105 6.42 0.96 0.14
CA LEU A 105 7.12 2.22 -0.01
C LEU A 105 6.81 3.06 1.22
N GLU A 106 7.83 3.40 2.01
CA GLU A 106 7.64 4.33 3.10
C GLU A 106 7.48 5.75 2.57
N VAL A 107 6.67 6.53 3.27
CA VAL A 107 6.34 7.90 2.88
C VAL A 107 7.54 8.84 2.99
N PHE A 108 7.62 9.77 2.04
CA PHE A 108 8.70 10.75 1.92
C PHE A 108 8.82 11.71 3.11
N ASP A 109 7.75 11.95 3.87
CA ASP A 109 7.79 12.80 5.08
C ASP A 109 8.56 12.14 6.26
N ARG A 110 9.07 10.92 6.09
CA ARG A 110 9.79 10.16 7.12
C ARG A 110 11.26 10.04 6.79
N ILE A 111 12.05 10.83 7.50
CA ILE A 111 13.50 10.90 7.34
C ILE A 111 14.21 9.95 8.30
N ASP A 112 13.82 9.92 9.58
CA ASP A 112 14.59 9.25 10.64
C ASP A 112 13.76 8.33 11.55
N LYS A 113 12.45 8.20 11.30
CA LYS A 113 11.52 7.46 12.17
C LYS A 113 10.54 6.61 11.38
N PRO A 114 10.23 5.40 11.88
CA PRO A 114 9.32 4.50 11.19
C PRO A 114 7.87 4.96 11.35
N THR A 115 7.03 4.72 10.34
CA THR A 115 5.57 4.80 10.54
C THR A 115 5.07 3.59 11.32
N LEU A 116 3.97 3.73 12.05
CA LEU A 116 3.32 2.59 12.71
C LEU A 116 2.94 1.51 11.69
N THR A 117 2.35 1.92 10.56
CA THR A 117 2.02 1.01 9.46
C THR A 117 3.26 0.29 8.95
N GLY A 118 4.33 1.03 8.64
CA GLY A 118 5.61 0.48 8.17
C GLY A 118 6.09 -0.62 9.10
N ARG A 119 6.19 -0.35 10.41
CA ARG A 119 6.56 -1.37 11.42
C ARG A 119 5.68 -2.61 11.41
N LEU A 120 4.36 -2.43 11.25
CA LEU A 120 3.39 -3.52 11.29
C LEU A 120 3.45 -4.42 10.04
N VAL A 121 3.86 -3.86 8.90
CA VAL A 121 3.98 -4.63 7.65
C VAL A 121 5.39 -5.16 7.41
N THR A 122 6.44 -4.57 7.99
CA THR A 122 7.84 -4.98 7.80
C THR A 122 8.04 -6.51 7.87
N PRO A 123 7.48 -7.26 8.84
CA PRO A 123 7.70 -8.70 8.93
C PRO A 123 7.18 -9.51 7.74
N VAL A 124 6.19 -8.98 7.01
CA VAL A 124 5.54 -9.63 5.87
C VAL A 124 5.83 -8.95 4.54
N THR A 125 6.72 -7.96 4.53
CA THR A 125 7.14 -7.22 3.33
C THR A 125 8.34 -7.91 2.68
N ASP A 126 8.24 -8.28 1.39
CA ASP A 126 9.36 -8.86 0.63
C ASP A 126 10.40 -7.80 0.24
N ARG A 127 9.94 -6.59 -0.08
CA ARG A 127 10.78 -5.44 -0.41
C ARG A 127 10.26 -4.20 0.25
N PHE A 128 11.06 -3.63 1.14
CA PHE A 128 10.75 -2.39 1.83
C PHE A 128 11.60 -1.29 1.19
N ILE A 129 10.97 -0.28 0.62
CA ILE A 129 11.61 0.80 -0.11
C ILE A 129 11.54 2.06 0.76
N VAL A 130 12.66 2.75 0.85
CA VAL A 130 12.78 4.04 1.54
C VAL A 130 13.38 5.07 0.58
N GLU A 131 13.13 6.35 0.86
CA GLU A 131 13.56 7.46 0.00
C GLU A 131 14.75 8.24 0.61
N TRP A 132 15.05 8.02 1.89
CA TRP A 132 16.14 8.67 2.64
C TRP A 132 17.18 7.65 3.11
N GLU A 133 18.45 8.04 3.11
CA GLU A 133 19.53 7.15 3.54
C GLU A 133 19.48 6.86 5.04
N GLU A 134 19.07 7.84 5.84
CA GLU A 134 18.89 7.74 7.28
C GLU A 134 17.86 6.65 7.65
N MET A 135 16.89 6.37 6.77
CA MET A 135 15.91 5.31 6.98
C MET A 135 16.50 3.90 6.89
N LEU A 136 17.72 3.73 6.37
CA LEU A 136 18.43 2.44 6.44
C LEU A 136 18.84 2.12 7.88
N ASN A 137 19.03 3.12 8.75
CA ASN A 137 19.25 2.89 10.18
C ASN A 137 17.96 2.42 10.90
N VAL A 138 16.80 2.86 10.39
CA VAL A 138 15.47 2.50 10.93
C VAL A 138 15.00 1.14 10.43
N TYR A 139 15.22 0.89 9.14
CA TYR A 139 14.87 -0.34 8.45
C TYR A 139 16.12 -0.92 7.77
N PRO A 140 16.98 -1.66 8.50
CA PRO A 140 18.26 -2.16 7.96
C PRO A 140 18.15 -3.10 6.74
N LYS A 141 16.95 -3.63 6.48
CA LYS A 141 16.66 -4.50 5.33
C LYS A 141 15.97 -3.77 4.18
N ALA A 142 15.76 -2.46 4.31
CA ALA A 142 15.15 -1.65 3.27
C ALA A 142 16.15 -1.39 2.14
N ILE A 143 15.61 -1.07 0.98
CA ILE A 143 16.36 -0.62 -0.19
C ILE A 143 16.07 0.87 -0.34
N ASN A 144 17.13 1.68 -0.32
CA ASN A 144 17.00 3.08 -0.65
C ASN A 144 17.00 3.23 -2.17
N LEU A 145 15.92 3.77 -2.75
CA LEU A 145 15.84 4.09 -4.19
C LEU A 145 15.89 5.60 -4.46
N GLY A 146 16.13 6.41 -3.42
CA GLY A 146 16.06 7.85 -3.48
C GLY A 146 14.63 8.37 -3.64
N SER A 147 14.52 9.67 -3.87
CA SER A 147 13.25 10.34 -4.15
C SER A 147 12.59 9.74 -5.38
N VAL A 148 11.33 9.33 -5.25
CA VAL A 148 10.47 8.96 -6.39
C VAL A 148 9.81 10.21 -7.01
N PHE A 149 10.07 11.39 -6.43
CA PHE A 149 9.74 12.72 -6.95
C PHE A 149 10.86 13.31 -7.78
#